data_AF-A0A954JLW1-F1
#
_entry.id   AF-A0A954JLW1-F1
#
_cell.length_a   1.000
_cell.length_b   1.000
_cell.length_c   1.000
_cell.angle_alpha   90.00
_cell.angle_beta   90.00
_cell.angle_gamma   90.00
#
_symmetry.space_group_name_H-M   'P 1'
#
loop_
_entity.id
_entity.type
_entity.pdbx_description
1 polymer ?
#
loop_
_entity_poly.entity_id
_entity_poly.type
_entity_poly.pdbx_seq_one_letter_code
_entity_poly.pdbx_strand_id
1 'polypeptide(L)'
;MLRLHSLACLFILVGSAVATAQDLPVVDGVDRQPIVESTRRLIEALQYIGEPLSQEDVQTLEAAFADANSDVMKIVQRVLDPHCLAAVNINPESRVKVQEGPVSKTLMEHGWRSFLVKVHNEAGINPQLDADSPNAGAMVMRGRGARQRPLKDDDLVSAAEAEQRFLDLTMYNGQPLRPRLSGLALEYRIIQLYSRDAGKREASISFNVGQGTQDIGFRNSVPILFDAEPAVEVRLKLTDEKGLPTTAAFVVRDQWNRVYPNPSRRLAPDFFFHDQVYRADGEVIRLPYGKFTATVSRGPEYVPVKREFTISPDSPQILDIQLERWIHPASRGWYSGDHHVHAAGCAHYDSPTEGVGPEDMMRHILGEDLNVGCVLSWGPCWYTQKAFFEGKVSALSRPNYLMRYDVEVSGFPSSHAGHLCLLRLTEDDYPGTTVLEEWPSWTLPVLKWGQDQGGVVGYSHSGWGLGLPDYGPSGNRLTDISYGRRRDGQRGRAADKLPDYAMPPFDGIGANEYIVTVAHGVCDFISAVDTPAIWELNIWYHTLNC
;
A
#
# COMPACT_ATOMS: atom_id res chain seq x y z
N MET A 1 -8.23 84.83 -2.71
CA MET A 1 -7.74 83.58 -2.09
C MET A 1 -8.99 82.84 -1.62
N LEU A 2 -9.46 81.74 -2.20
CA LEU A 2 -8.86 80.45 -2.56
C LEU A 2 -9.53 79.88 -3.82
N ARG A 3 -8.78 79.14 -4.64
CA ARG A 3 -9.22 78.48 -5.88
C ARG A 3 -9.85 77.11 -5.61
N LEU A 4 -11.02 76.83 -6.18
CA LEU A 4 -11.57 75.47 -6.33
C LEU A 4 -10.81 74.75 -7.47
N HIS A 5 -10.26 73.56 -7.18
CA HIS A 5 -9.79 72.62 -8.21
C HIS A 5 -10.79 71.45 -8.27
N SER A 6 -11.38 71.24 -9.45
CA SER A 6 -12.21 70.06 -9.74
C SER A 6 -11.30 68.92 -10.21
N LEU A 7 -11.30 67.81 -9.48
CA LEU A 7 -10.64 66.56 -9.89
C LEU A 7 -11.66 65.73 -10.68
N ALA A 8 -11.40 65.51 -11.97
CA ALA A 8 -12.14 64.56 -12.79
C ALA A 8 -11.53 63.16 -12.58
N CYS A 9 -12.31 62.23 -12.00
CA CYS A 9 -11.93 60.81 -11.91
C CYS A 9 -12.36 60.09 -13.19
N LEU A 10 -11.37 59.62 -13.94
CA LEU A 10 -11.52 58.79 -15.13
C LEU A 10 -11.75 57.33 -14.67
N PHE A 11 -12.96 56.81 -14.84
CA PHE A 11 -13.25 55.38 -14.66
C PHE A 11 -12.69 54.59 -15.85
N ILE A 12 -11.57 53.89 -15.65
CA ILE A 12 -11.08 52.88 -16.59
C ILE A 12 -11.83 51.57 -16.28
N LEU A 13 -12.76 51.18 -17.15
CA LEU A 13 -13.31 49.82 -17.16
C LEU A 13 -12.20 48.85 -17.58
N VAL A 14 -11.65 48.12 -16.62
CA VAL A 14 -10.83 46.93 -16.90
C VAL A 14 -11.79 45.79 -17.23
N GLY A 15 -11.95 45.50 -18.52
CA GLY A 15 -12.64 44.31 -18.98
C GLY A 15 -11.90 43.06 -18.53
N SER A 16 -12.55 42.24 -17.71
CA SER A 16 -12.08 40.92 -17.34
C SER A 16 -12.11 40.03 -18.59
N ALA A 17 -10.96 39.80 -19.21
CA ALA A 17 -10.83 38.78 -20.24
C ALA A 17 -10.97 37.41 -19.55
N VAL A 18 -12.15 36.80 -19.69
CA VAL A 18 -12.35 35.39 -19.39
C VAL A 18 -11.55 34.63 -20.44
N ALA A 19 -10.46 33.98 -20.02
CA ALA A 19 -9.71 33.08 -20.89
C ALA A 19 -10.64 31.93 -21.28
N THR A 20 -11.10 31.92 -22.52
CA THR A 20 -11.80 30.78 -23.11
C THR A 20 -10.80 29.64 -23.21
N ALA A 21 -11.10 28.51 -22.56
CA ALA A 21 -10.37 27.26 -22.76
C ALA A 21 -10.27 26.98 -24.28
N GLN A 22 -9.09 26.55 -24.76
CA GLN A 22 -8.95 26.19 -26.17
C GLN A 22 -9.86 25.00 -26.47
N ASP A 23 -10.78 25.19 -27.43
CA ASP A 23 -11.61 24.10 -27.93
C ASP A 23 -10.72 22.95 -28.44
N LEU A 24 -11.10 21.71 -28.14
CA LEU A 24 -10.40 20.54 -28.63
C LEU A 24 -10.64 20.37 -30.13
N PRO A 25 -9.65 19.90 -30.90
CA PRO A 25 -9.80 19.71 -32.34
C PRO A 25 -10.91 18.69 -32.63
N VAL A 26 -11.81 19.02 -33.56
CA VAL A 26 -12.85 18.11 -34.04
C VAL A 26 -12.21 17.07 -34.94
N VAL A 27 -12.50 15.80 -34.67
CA VAL A 27 -12.02 14.64 -35.43
C VAL A 27 -13.16 14.12 -36.30
N ASP A 28 -12.85 13.90 -37.57
CA ASP A 28 -13.76 13.32 -38.56
C ASP A 28 -13.24 11.94 -39.01
N GLY A 29 -13.99 11.26 -39.91
CA GLY A 29 -13.51 10.06 -40.57
C GLY A 29 -13.67 8.74 -39.79
N VAL A 30 -14.55 8.71 -38.79
CA VAL A 30 -14.97 7.47 -38.13
C VAL A 30 -16.38 7.09 -38.58
N ASP A 31 -16.57 5.84 -38.98
CA ASP A 31 -17.88 5.32 -39.35
C ASP A 31 -18.87 5.40 -38.19
N ARG A 32 -20.14 5.66 -38.50
CA ARG A 32 -21.23 5.80 -37.52
C ARG A 32 -21.33 4.61 -36.57
N GLN A 33 -21.27 3.38 -37.08
CA GLN A 33 -21.51 2.20 -36.24
C GLN A 33 -20.40 2.02 -35.18
N PRO A 34 -19.10 2.06 -35.52
CA PRO A 34 -18.03 1.97 -34.53
C PRO A 34 -18.04 3.06 -33.45
N ILE A 35 -18.33 4.32 -33.79
CA ILE A 35 -18.37 5.41 -32.80
C ILE A 35 -19.54 5.23 -31.83
N VAL A 36 -20.72 4.85 -32.32
CA VAL A 36 -21.90 4.62 -31.46
C VAL A 36 -21.61 3.52 -30.44
N GLU A 37 -21.05 2.40 -30.89
CA GLU A 37 -20.76 1.27 -30.00
C GLU A 37 -19.60 1.56 -29.05
N SER A 38 -18.61 2.36 -29.45
CA SER A 38 -17.54 2.78 -28.54
C SER A 38 -18.04 3.74 -27.47
N THR A 39 -18.93 4.68 -27.83
CA THR A 39 -19.55 5.59 -26.87
C THR A 39 -20.49 4.86 -25.91
N ARG A 40 -21.28 3.87 -26.36
CA ARG A 40 -22.11 3.06 -25.45
C ARG A 40 -21.29 2.35 -24.38
N ARG A 41 -20.19 1.70 -24.78
CA ARG A 41 -19.27 1.07 -23.82
C ARG A 41 -18.64 2.09 -22.87
N LEU A 42 -18.32 3.29 -23.33
CA LEU A 42 -17.83 4.36 -22.47
C LEU A 42 -18.88 4.78 -21.43
N ILE A 43 -20.13 4.98 -21.83
CA ILE A 43 -21.24 5.32 -20.92
C ILE A 43 -21.43 4.24 -19.86
N GLU A 44 -21.44 2.96 -20.26
CA GLU A 44 -21.54 1.83 -19.34
C GLU A 44 -20.33 1.76 -18.38
N ALA A 45 -19.12 2.00 -18.88
CA ALA A 45 -17.91 2.04 -18.05
C ALA A 45 -17.97 3.17 -17.01
N LEU A 46 -18.39 4.38 -17.41
CA LEU A 46 -18.57 5.54 -16.53
C LEU A 46 -19.62 5.26 -15.43
N GLN A 47 -20.73 4.61 -15.79
CA GLN A 47 -21.72 4.16 -14.82
C GLN A 47 -21.14 3.13 -13.84
N TYR A 48 -20.40 2.14 -14.34
CA TYR A 48 -19.80 1.08 -13.52
C TYR A 48 -18.80 1.62 -12.49
N ILE A 49 -17.94 2.55 -12.89
CA ILE A 49 -16.95 3.17 -11.97
C ILE A 49 -17.56 4.26 -11.07
N GLY A 50 -18.85 4.56 -11.24
CA GLY A 50 -19.59 5.47 -10.36
C GLY A 50 -19.49 6.95 -10.71
N GLU A 51 -19.09 7.29 -11.93
CA GLU A 51 -18.98 8.66 -12.45
C GLU A 51 -19.83 8.81 -13.73
N PRO A 52 -21.16 8.58 -13.67
CA PRO A 52 -22.02 8.61 -14.84
C PRO A 52 -22.12 10.01 -15.46
N LEU A 53 -22.26 10.08 -16.78
CA LEU A 53 -22.66 11.32 -17.46
C LEU A 53 -24.03 11.80 -16.96
N SER A 54 -24.30 13.10 -17.14
CA SER A 54 -25.60 13.67 -16.80
C SER A 54 -26.73 12.98 -17.59
N GLN A 55 -27.94 12.93 -17.01
CA GLN A 55 -29.08 12.34 -17.71
C GLN A 55 -29.38 13.06 -19.04
N GLU A 56 -29.15 14.38 -19.10
CA GLU A 56 -29.30 15.19 -20.31
C GLU A 56 -28.28 14.81 -21.40
N ASP A 57 -27.02 14.60 -21.03
CA ASP A 57 -25.97 14.16 -21.96
C ASP A 57 -26.28 12.77 -22.51
N VAL A 58 -26.68 11.83 -21.65
CA VAL A 58 -27.06 10.47 -22.06
C VAL A 58 -28.25 10.50 -23.01
N GLN A 59 -29.28 11.30 -22.71
CA GLN A 59 -30.44 11.46 -23.61
C GLN A 59 -30.05 12.07 -24.95
N THR A 60 -29.16 13.07 -24.95
CA THR A 60 -28.65 13.71 -26.17
C THR A 60 -27.89 12.71 -27.05
N LEU A 61 -27.05 11.87 -26.43
CA LEU A 61 -26.30 10.82 -27.12
C LEU A 61 -27.24 9.74 -27.69
N GLU A 62 -28.16 9.20 -26.89
CA GLU A 62 -29.10 8.16 -27.35
C GLU A 62 -30.03 8.65 -28.47
N ALA A 63 -30.49 9.92 -28.41
CA ALA A 63 -31.26 10.53 -29.49
C ALA A 63 -30.45 10.59 -30.80
N ALA A 64 -29.17 10.98 -30.72
CA ALA A 64 -28.28 10.98 -31.87
C ALA A 64 -28.01 9.56 -32.39
N PHE A 65 -27.90 8.56 -31.52
CA PHE A 65 -27.69 7.17 -31.93
C PHE A 65 -28.89 6.60 -32.69
N ALA A 66 -30.12 7.01 -32.32
CA ALA A 66 -31.36 6.56 -32.94
C ALA A 66 -31.64 7.23 -34.30
N ASP A 67 -31.26 8.50 -34.50
CA ASP A 67 -31.49 9.22 -35.76
C ASP A 67 -30.36 8.95 -36.78
N ALA A 68 -30.68 8.18 -37.82
CA ALA A 68 -29.74 7.84 -38.89
C ALA A 68 -29.18 9.07 -39.65
N ASN A 69 -29.90 10.20 -39.65
CA ASN A 69 -29.49 11.43 -40.33
C ASN A 69 -28.69 12.38 -39.43
N SER A 70 -28.55 12.08 -38.14
CA SER A 70 -27.82 12.94 -37.21
C SER A 70 -26.32 12.96 -37.55
N ASP A 71 -25.69 14.11 -37.32
CA ASP A 71 -24.23 14.20 -37.28
C ASP A 71 -23.69 13.66 -35.93
N VAL A 72 -23.77 12.33 -35.77
CA VAL A 72 -23.46 11.65 -34.51
C VAL A 72 -22.03 11.92 -34.05
N MET A 73 -21.08 12.05 -35.00
CA MET A 73 -19.68 12.32 -34.71
C MET A 73 -19.49 13.68 -34.05
N LYS A 74 -20.14 14.73 -34.56
CA LYS A 74 -20.09 16.06 -33.93
C LYS A 74 -20.83 16.08 -32.60
N ILE A 75 -21.96 15.38 -32.50
CA ILE A 75 -22.75 15.33 -31.26
C ILE A 75 -21.98 14.63 -30.14
N VAL A 76 -21.36 13.47 -30.43
CA VAL A 76 -20.53 12.73 -29.47
C VAL A 76 -19.40 13.63 -28.95
N GLN A 77 -18.67 14.31 -29.83
CA GLN A 77 -17.58 15.20 -29.42
C GLN A 77 -18.08 16.39 -28.62
N ARG A 78 -19.18 17.02 -29.02
CA ARG A 78 -19.79 18.13 -28.29
C ARG A 78 -20.19 17.74 -26.86
N VAL A 79 -20.66 16.51 -26.66
CA VAL A 79 -21.07 16.00 -25.34
C VAL A 79 -19.87 15.55 -24.51
N LEU A 80 -18.88 14.88 -25.11
CA LEU A 80 -17.77 14.26 -24.37
C LEU A 80 -16.55 15.17 -24.18
N ASP A 81 -16.24 16.06 -25.13
CA ASP A 81 -15.07 16.95 -25.05
C ASP A 81 -15.07 17.85 -23.79
N PRO A 82 -16.21 18.37 -23.29
CA PRO A 82 -16.26 19.11 -22.03
C PRO A 82 -15.78 18.32 -20.80
N HIS A 83 -15.81 16.99 -20.86
CA HIS A 83 -15.37 16.09 -19.78
C HIS A 83 -13.89 15.67 -19.93
N CYS A 84 -13.20 16.14 -20.97
CA CYS A 84 -11.82 15.75 -21.25
C CYS A 84 -10.82 16.53 -20.39
N LEU A 85 -9.97 15.80 -19.67
CA LEU A 85 -8.77 16.32 -19.02
C LEU A 85 -7.70 16.71 -20.03
N ALA A 86 -7.57 15.90 -21.09
CA ALA A 86 -6.59 16.08 -22.15
C ALA A 86 -7.08 15.52 -23.48
N ALA A 87 -6.54 16.06 -24.57
CA ALA A 87 -6.61 15.48 -25.90
C ALA A 87 -5.22 14.98 -26.33
N VAL A 88 -5.17 13.71 -26.72
CA VAL A 88 -3.98 12.99 -27.19
C VAL A 88 -4.09 12.86 -28.70
N ASN A 89 -3.11 13.39 -29.43
CA ASN A 89 -2.96 13.21 -30.86
C ASN A 89 -1.82 12.25 -31.16
N ILE A 90 -2.13 11.14 -31.83
CA ILE A 90 -1.17 10.16 -32.34
C ILE A 90 -1.06 10.40 -33.84
N ASN A 91 0.05 11.00 -34.26
CA ASN A 91 0.28 11.30 -35.68
C ASN A 91 0.61 10.02 -36.49
N PRO A 92 0.68 10.05 -37.84
CA PRO A 92 0.97 8.88 -38.66
C PRO A 92 2.29 8.16 -38.33
N GLU A 93 3.29 8.86 -37.78
CA GLU A 93 4.56 8.29 -37.30
C GLU A 93 4.49 7.73 -35.87
N SER A 94 3.29 7.58 -35.30
CA SER A 94 3.05 7.10 -33.92
C SER A 94 3.66 7.98 -32.83
N ARG A 95 3.83 9.28 -33.10
CA ARG A 95 4.27 10.28 -32.12
C ARG A 95 3.07 10.87 -31.39
N VAL A 96 3.21 10.98 -30.06
CA VAL A 96 2.17 11.48 -29.17
C VAL A 96 2.36 12.96 -28.87
N LYS A 97 1.33 13.76 -29.13
CA LYS A 97 1.21 15.15 -28.68
C LYS A 97 -0.01 15.28 -27.77
N VAL A 98 0.11 16.07 -26.71
CA VAL A 98 -0.96 16.27 -25.73
C VAL A 98 -1.36 17.74 -25.66
N GLN A 99 -2.66 17.99 -25.56
CA GLN A 99 -3.26 19.29 -25.30
C GLN A 99 -4.11 19.18 -24.04
N GLU A 100 -4.06 20.19 -23.18
CA GLU A 100 -4.95 20.28 -22.02
C GLU A 100 -6.41 20.43 -22.48
N GLY A 101 -7.30 19.63 -21.89
CA GLY A 101 -8.73 19.65 -22.19
C GLY A 101 -9.51 20.68 -21.35
N PRO A 102 -10.78 20.94 -21.67
CA PRO A 102 -11.55 22.03 -21.08
C PRO A 102 -12.22 21.69 -19.73
N VAL A 103 -12.18 20.42 -19.28
CA VAL A 103 -12.86 20.02 -18.03
C VAL A 103 -12.30 20.79 -16.84
N SER A 104 -13.16 21.09 -15.86
CA SER A 104 -12.75 21.70 -14.59
C SER A 104 -11.67 20.86 -13.91
N LYS A 105 -10.60 21.50 -13.43
CA LYS A 105 -9.44 20.83 -12.82
C LYS A 105 -9.62 20.64 -11.31
N THR A 106 -10.76 20.11 -10.89
CA THR A 106 -11.05 19.87 -9.47
C THR A 106 -10.72 18.43 -9.06
N LEU A 107 -9.94 18.29 -8.00
CA LEU A 107 -9.68 17.01 -7.35
C LEU A 107 -10.33 16.97 -5.97
N MET A 108 -10.28 15.82 -5.32
CA MET A 108 -10.71 15.65 -3.93
C MET A 108 -9.54 15.07 -3.15
N GLU A 109 -9.13 15.73 -2.06
CA GLU A 109 -8.16 15.17 -1.14
C GLU A 109 -8.67 13.84 -0.61
N HIS A 110 -7.80 12.84 -0.59
CA HIS A 110 -8.12 11.45 -0.29
C HIS A 110 -9.20 10.83 -1.17
N GLY A 111 -9.63 11.46 -2.28
CA GLY A 111 -10.67 10.96 -3.17
C GLY A 111 -10.17 10.73 -4.60
N TRP A 112 -10.87 9.85 -5.31
CA TRP A 112 -10.66 9.61 -6.74
C TRP A 112 -11.64 10.44 -7.56
N ARG A 113 -11.16 11.04 -8.65
CA ARG A 113 -11.96 11.69 -9.69
C ARG A 113 -11.65 11.03 -11.04
N SER A 114 -12.68 10.86 -11.87
CA SER A 114 -12.50 10.33 -13.22
C SER A 114 -12.69 11.42 -14.26
N PHE A 115 -11.87 11.40 -15.31
CA PHE A 115 -11.94 12.32 -16.43
C PHE A 115 -11.84 11.55 -17.75
N LEU A 116 -12.24 12.19 -18.84
CA LEU A 116 -12.03 11.64 -20.17
C LEU A 116 -10.68 12.06 -20.76
N VAL A 117 -10.16 11.24 -21.66
CA VAL A 117 -9.02 11.54 -22.53
C VAL A 117 -9.48 11.31 -23.96
N LYS A 118 -9.53 12.38 -24.75
CA LYS A 118 -9.85 12.30 -26.18
C LYS A 118 -8.61 11.78 -26.91
N VAL A 119 -8.76 10.75 -27.74
CA VAL A 119 -7.67 10.18 -28.53
C VAL A 119 -7.98 10.39 -30.01
N HIS A 120 -7.19 11.23 -30.67
CA HIS A 120 -7.13 11.35 -32.12
C HIS A 120 -6.01 10.46 -32.65
N ASN A 121 -6.35 9.37 -33.32
CA ASN A 121 -5.43 8.33 -33.76
C ASN A 121 -5.29 8.32 -35.29
N GLU A 122 -4.52 9.27 -35.82
CA GLU A 122 -4.26 9.37 -37.26
C GLU A 122 -3.49 8.17 -37.80
N ALA A 123 -2.69 7.51 -36.95
CA ALA A 123 -1.93 6.31 -37.32
C ALA A 123 -2.77 5.04 -37.45
N GLY A 124 -3.99 5.00 -36.90
CA GLY A 124 -4.83 3.79 -36.88
C GLY A 124 -4.24 2.62 -36.10
N ILE A 125 -3.33 2.88 -35.14
CA ILE A 125 -2.65 1.84 -34.35
C ILE A 125 -3.50 1.39 -33.15
N ASN A 126 -3.19 0.21 -32.60
CA ASN A 126 -3.93 -0.39 -31.49
C ASN A 126 -3.11 -0.75 -30.21
N PRO A 127 -2.08 0.01 -29.80
CA PRO A 127 -1.41 -0.20 -28.51
C PRO A 127 -2.32 0.21 -27.34
N GLN A 128 -1.91 -0.10 -26.11
CA GLN A 128 -2.51 0.51 -24.92
C GLN A 128 -2.07 1.98 -24.85
N LEU A 129 -2.97 2.87 -24.43
CA LEU A 129 -2.64 4.24 -24.07
C LEU A 129 -2.29 4.27 -22.58
N ASP A 130 -1.05 4.64 -22.28
CA ASP A 130 -0.55 4.77 -20.92
C ASP A 130 -0.43 6.25 -20.55
N ALA A 131 -0.69 6.56 -19.29
CA ALA A 131 -0.49 7.87 -18.68
C ALA A 131 0.59 7.77 -17.60
N ASP A 132 1.40 8.82 -17.46
CA ASP A 132 2.47 8.90 -16.47
C ASP A 132 2.59 10.33 -15.92
N SER A 133 3.04 10.46 -14.68
CA SER A 133 3.31 11.74 -14.04
C SER A 133 4.44 11.60 -13.02
N PRO A 134 5.42 12.54 -12.98
CA PRO A 134 6.41 12.57 -11.90
C PRO A 134 5.76 12.74 -10.52
N ASN A 135 4.58 13.39 -10.46
CA ASN A 135 3.81 13.57 -9.24
C ASN A 135 3.07 12.31 -8.79
N ALA A 136 3.04 11.26 -9.62
CA ALA A 136 2.48 9.96 -9.28
C ALA A 136 3.51 8.83 -9.14
N GLY A 137 4.80 9.18 -9.11
CA GLY A 137 5.88 8.25 -8.82
C GLY A 137 5.71 7.56 -7.46
N ALA A 138 6.44 6.46 -7.26
CA ALA A 138 6.40 5.72 -6.00
C ALA A 138 6.83 6.61 -4.83
N MET A 139 6.07 6.65 -3.73
CA MET A 139 6.47 7.47 -2.58
C MET A 139 7.74 6.98 -1.89
N VAL A 140 8.06 5.70 -2.08
CA VAL A 140 9.06 4.98 -1.32
C VAL A 140 9.74 3.96 -2.21
N MET A 141 11.01 3.68 -1.92
CA MET A 141 11.69 2.53 -2.49
C MET A 141 11.56 1.37 -1.52
N ARG A 142 11.15 0.19 -2.02
CA ARG A 142 11.17 -1.04 -1.23
C ARG A 142 12.54 -1.68 -1.30
N GLY A 143 12.97 -2.29 -0.20
CA GLY A 143 14.19 -3.08 -0.19
C GLY A 143 14.19 -4.22 -1.19
N ARG A 144 15.27 -4.33 -1.95
CA ARG A 144 15.54 -5.47 -2.84
C ARG A 144 16.62 -6.33 -2.22
N GLY A 145 16.21 -7.38 -1.50
CA GLY A 145 17.13 -8.36 -0.90
C GLY A 145 17.70 -7.96 0.46
N ALA A 146 18.62 -8.79 0.98
CA ALA A 146 19.30 -8.53 2.25
C ALA A 146 20.32 -7.42 2.05
N ARG A 147 20.14 -6.31 2.77
CA ARG A 147 20.90 -5.09 2.49
C ARG A 147 21.29 -4.31 3.73
N GLN A 148 22.57 -4.35 4.05
CA GLN A 148 23.08 -3.83 5.32
C GLN A 148 23.16 -2.30 5.39
N ARG A 149 23.41 -1.63 4.25
CA ARG A 149 23.72 -0.18 4.20
C ARG A 149 22.76 0.57 3.26
N PRO A 150 22.54 1.88 3.45
CA PRO A 150 21.77 2.73 2.53
C PRO A 150 22.34 2.79 1.12
N LEU A 151 21.50 3.07 0.13
CA LEU A 151 21.80 3.05 -1.31
C LEU A 151 22.47 4.38 -1.64
N LYS A 152 23.80 4.39 -1.63
CA LYS A 152 24.55 5.64 -1.84
C LYS A 152 24.67 6.00 -3.32
N ASP A 153 24.56 5.02 -4.20
CA ASP A 153 24.83 5.17 -5.64
C ASP A 153 23.61 4.90 -6.55
N ASP A 154 22.43 4.56 -5.99
CA ASP A 154 21.21 4.40 -6.79
C ASP A 154 20.33 5.66 -6.74
N ASP A 155 19.42 5.73 -7.70
CA ASP A 155 18.37 6.74 -7.79
C ASP A 155 17.30 6.52 -6.71
N LEU A 156 17.56 7.05 -5.51
CA LEU A 156 16.70 6.93 -4.34
C LEU A 156 15.55 7.94 -4.34
N VAL A 157 14.41 7.54 -3.77
CA VAL A 157 13.34 8.50 -3.46
C VAL A 157 13.75 9.32 -2.25
N SER A 158 13.99 10.61 -2.45
CA SER A 158 14.24 11.57 -1.37
C SER A 158 12.93 11.99 -0.68
N ALA A 159 13.04 12.52 0.54
CA ALA A 159 11.88 13.07 1.25
C ALA A 159 11.21 14.21 0.47
N ALA A 160 11.99 15.06 -0.20
CA ALA A 160 11.48 16.16 -1.02
C ALA A 160 10.71 15.66 -2.25
N GLU A 161 11.17 14.59 -2.90
CA GLU A 161 10.42 13.97 -3.99
C GLU A 161 9.14 13.30 -3.50
N ALA A 162 9.19 12.58 -2.37
CA ALA A 162 8.00 11.97 -1.77
C ALA A 162 6.94 13.02 -1.40
N GLU A 163 7.37 14.21 -0.96
CA GLU A 163 6.47 15.34 -0.71
C GLU A 163 5.76 15.81 -1.99
N GLN A 164 6.49 15.90 -3.12
CA GLN A 164 5.93 16.29 -4.43
C GLN A 164 5.07 15.21 -5.10
N ARG A 165 5.14 13.95 -4.64
CA ARG A 165 4.39 12.80 -5.17
C ARG A 165 2.98 12.69 -4.56
N PHE A 166 2.18 13.75 -4.71
CA PHE A 166 0.84 13.84 -4.13
C PHE A 166 -0.25 13.12 -4.95
N LEU A 167 -0.02 12.87 -6.24
CA LEU A 167 -1.03 12.38 -7.20
C LEU A 167 -0.98 10.86 -7.28
N ASP A 168 -2.09 10.14 -7.37
CA ASP A 168 -2.12 8.79 -7.96
C ASP A 168 -2.92 8.82 -9.25
N LEU A 169 -2.54 8.01 -10.23
CA LEU A 169 -3.17 8.02 -11.55
C LEU A 169 -3.29 6.61 -12.12
N THR A 170 -4.39 6.35 -12.82
CA THR A 170 -4.63 5.07 -13.49
C THR A 170 -5.51 5.27 -14.72
N MET A 171 -5.15 4.64 -15.83
CA MET A 171 -6.02 4.50 -17.00
C MET A 171 -7.00 3.34 -16.75
N TYR A 172 -8.30 3.60 -16.83
CA TYR A 172 -9.30 2.55 -16.65
C TYR A 172 -9.36 1.65 -17.90
N ASN A 173 -8.93 0.41 -17.73
CA ASN A 173 -8.79 -0.59 -18.80
C ASN A 173 -9.70 -1.83 -18.60
N GLY A 174 -10.64 -1.76 -17.64
CA GLY A 174 -11.58 -2.83 -17.32
C GLY A 174 -12.75 -2.92 -18.30
N GLN A 175 -13.48 -4.04 -18.26
CA GLN A 175 -14.72 -4.22 -19.04
C GLN A 175 -15.75 -3.14 -18.65
N PRO A 176 -16.52 -2.58 -19.60
CA PRO A 176 -16.66 -3.00 -21.00
C PRO A 176 -15.61 -2.43 -21.97
N LEU A 177 -14.68 -1.59 -21.50
CA LEU A 177 -13.56 -1.12 -22.32
C LEU A 177 -12.51 -2.23 -22.51
N ARG A 178 -11.57 -2.00 -23.44
CA ARG A 178 -10.44 -2.91 -23.71
C ARG A 178 -9.13 -2.18 -23.47
N PRO A 179 -8.07 -2.81 -22.95
CA PRO A 179 -6.80 -2.10 -22.69
C PRO A 179 -6.21 -1.44 -23.95
N ARG A 180 -6.30 -2.13 -25.10
CA ARG A 180 -5.77 -1.65 -26.38
C ARG A 180 -6.73 -0.69 -27.06
N LEU A 181 -6.18 0.33 -27.74
CA LEU A 181 -6.90 1.20 -28.66
C LEU A 181 -7.56 0.39 -29.77
N SER A 182 -8.67 0.90 -30.28
CA SER A 182 -9.47 0.24 -31.32
C SER A 182 -8.86 0.35 -32.72
N GLY A 183 -7.99 1.34 -32.95
CA GLY A 183 -7.54 1.74 -34.28
C GLY A 183 -8.47 2.74 -34.98
N LEU A 184 -9.60 3.12 -34.36
CA LEU A 184 -10.47 4.18 -34.88
C LEU A 184 -9.77 5.54 -34.78
N ALA A 185 -10.07 6.45 -35.71
CA ALA A 185 -9.51 7.80 -35.70
C ALA A 185 -9.91 8.61 -34.46
N LEU A 186 -11.10 8.35 -33.88
CA LEU A 186 -11.55 8.95 -32.62
C LEU A 186 -11.92 7.87 -31.61
N GLU A 187 -11.38 8.00 -30.40
CA GLU A 187 -11.73 7.17 -29.26
C GLU A 187 -11.63 7.98 -27.95
N TYR A 188 -12.45 7.65 -26.95
CA TYR A 188 -12.39 8.26 -25.62
C TYR A 188 -11.96 7.23 -24.59
N ARG A 189 -11.03 7.64 -23.72
CA ARG A 189 -10.51 6.83 -22.61
C ARG A 189 -10.83 7.49 -21.28
N ILE A 190 -10.78 6.71 -20.21
CA ILE A 190 -11.01 7.20 -18.85
C ILE A 190 -9.69 7.19 -18.11
N ILE A 191 -9.33 8.32 -17.51
CA ILE A 191 -8.24 8.47 -16.56
C ILE A 191 -8.81 8.77 -15.18
N GLN A 192 -8.30 8.09 -14.16
CA GLN A 192 -8.68 8.30 -12.77
C GLN A 192 -7.51 8.92 -12.02
N LEU A 193 -7.76 10.00 -11.30
CA LEU A 193 -6.78 10.74 -10.52
C LEU A 193 -7.18 10.78 -9.05
N TYR A 194 -6.22 10.60 -8.16
CA TYR A 194 -6.36 10.74 -6.72
C TYR A 194 -5.41 11.81 -6.22
N SER A 195 -5.84 12.62 -5.25
CA SER A 195 -4.96 13.55 -4.56
C SER A 195 -4.75 13.14 -3.12
N ARG A 196 -3.49 13.02 -2.67
CA ARG A 196 -3.15 12.90 -1.25
C ARG A 196 -3.41 14.21 -0.51
N ASP A 197 -3.22 15.34 -1.17
CA ASP A 197 -3.19 16.66 -0.55
C ASP A 197 -4.31 17.57 -1.05
N ALA A 198 -4.75 18.51 -0.22
CA ALA A 198 -5.68 19.57 -0.57
C ALA A 198 -5.01 20.84 -1.13
N GLY A 199 -5.82 21.70 -1.74
CA GLY A 199 -5.46 23.00 -2.29
C GLY A 199 -4.90 22.93 -3.70
N LYS A 200 -4.31 24.05 -4.16
CA LYS A 200 -3.74 24.15 -5.49
C LYS A 200 -2.50 23.27 -5.64
N ARG A 201 -2.50 22.38 -6.64
CA ARG A 201 -1.39 21.47 -6.94
C ARG A 201 -1.22 21.34 -8.44
N GLU A 202 -0.02 21.57 -8.94
CA GLU A 202 0.29 21.33 -10.35
C GLU A 202 0.83 19.90 -10.52
N ALA A 203 0.31 19.18 -11.52
CA ALA A 203 0.90 17.92 -11.95
C ALA A 203 1.21 17.95 -13.44
N SER A 204 2.38 17.41 -13.80
CA SER A 204 2.71 17.17 -15.21
C SER A 204 2.13 15.82 -15.62
N ILE A 205 1.18 15.80 -16.56
CA ILE A 205 0.56 14.55 -17.04
C ILE A 205 1.03 14.29 -18.46
N SER A 206 1.64 13.13 -18.66
CA SER A 206 2.12 12.68 -19.96
C SER A 206 1.39 11.44 -20.44
N PHE A 207 1.32 11.27 -21.76
CA PHE A 207 0.73 10.11 -22.40
C PHE A 207 1.72 9.46 -23.37
N ASN A 208 1.64 8.14 -23.50
CA ASN A 208 2.44 7.38 -24.46
C ASN A 208 1.69 6.12 -24.92
N VAL A 209 2.14 5.56 -26.04
CA VAL A 209 1.55 4.36 -26.65
C VAL A 209 2.60 3.26 -26.90
N GLY A 210 3.59 3.20 -26.00
CA GLY A 210 4.75 2.31 -26.07
C GLY A 210 6.10 3.02 -26.13
N GLN A 211 7.18 2.24 -26.05
CA GLN A 211 8.57 2.74 -26.05
C GLN A 211 8.88 3.55 -27.33
N GLY A 212 9.49 4.72 -27.17
CA GLY A 212 9.92 5.57 -28.30
C GLY A 212 8.81 6.34 -29.02
N THR A 213 7.60 6.41 -28.44
CA THR A 213 6.44 7.16 -29.00
C THR A 213 6.37 8.63 -28.57
N GLN A 214 7.31 9.04 -27.71
CA GLN A 214 7.45 10.41 -27.24
C GLN A 214 7.83 11.35 -28.40
N ASP A 215 7.13 12.47 -28.53
CA ASP A 215 7.48 13.50 -29.49
C ASP A 215 8.74 14.28 -29.04
N ILE A 216 9.50 14.78 -30.00
CA ILE A 216 10.74 15.53 -29.74
C ILE A 216 10.36 16.84 -29.02
N GLY A 217 10.97 17.06 -27.85
CA GLY A 217 10.77 18.27 -27.05
C GLY A 217 9.62 18.21 -26.03
N PHE A 218 9.34 17.03 -25.45
CA PHE A 218 8.41 16.85 -24.31
C PHE A 218 6.94 17.25 -24.58
N ARG A 219 6.52 17.24 -25.86
CA ARG A 219 5.15 17.61 -26.27
C ARG A 219 4.08 16.58 -25.92
N ASN A 220 4.49 15.43 -25.39
CA ASN A 220 3.60 14.40 -24.90
C ASN A 220 3.18 14.65 -23.43
N SER A 221 3.54 15.79 -22.85
CA SER A 221 3.28 16.15 -21.45
C SER A 221 2.64 17.53 -21.35
N VAL A 222 1.68 17.69 -20.43
CA VAL A 222 1.04 18.98 -20.12
C VAL A 222 1.07 19.23 -18.61
N PRO A 223 1.54 20.41 -18.14
CA PRO A 223 1.34 20.82 -16.75
C PRO A 223 -0.12 21.22 -16.56
N ILE A 224 -0.77 20.65 -15.55
CA ILE A 224 -2.17 20.95 -15.22
C ILE A 224 -2.23 21.39 -13.76
N LEU A 225 -2.73 22.61 -13.52
CA LEU A 225 -2.99 23.12 -12.19
C LEU A 225 -4.37 22.64 -11.71
N PHE A 226 -4.37 21.77 -10.71
CA PHE A 226 -5.58 21.30 -10.05
C PHE A 226 -5.91 22.12 -8.80
N ASP A 227 -7.20 22.21 -8.49
CA ASP A 227 -7.72 22.65 -7.21
C ASP A 227 -8.29 21.43 -6.45
N ALA A 228 -7.57 20.93 -5.45
CA ALA A 228 -7.99 19.77 -4.68
C ALA A 228 -8.84 20.22 -3.47
N GLU A 229 -10.12 19.89 -3.48
CA GLU A 229 -11.01 20.17 -2.35
C GLU A 229 -10.57 19.38 -1.10
N PRO A 230 -10.63 19.98 0.10
CA PRO A 230 -10.22 19.30 1.32
C PRO A 230 -11.14 18.11 1.66
N ALA A 231 -10.52 17.05 2.18
CA ALA A 231 -11.24 15.92 2.73
C ALA A 231 -11.94 16.31 4.03
N VAL A 232 -12.89 15.48 4.46
CA VAL A 232 -13.56 15.67 5.73
C VAL A 232 -12.79 14.93 6.83
N GLU A 233 -12.48 15.63 7.91
CA GLU A 233 -11.85 15.01 9.09
C GLU A 233 -12.90 14.25 9.91
N VAL A 234 -12.88 12.92 9.84
CA VAL A 234 -13.72 12.05 10.66
C VAL A 234 -13.02 11.79 11.98
N ARG A 235 -13.51 12.40 13.06
CA ARG A 235 -12.99 12.19 14.42
C ARG A 235 -13.41 10.84 14.95
N LEU A 236 -12.47 10.12 15.55
CA LEU A 236 -12.71 8.82 16.13
C LEU A 236 -13.00 8.98 17.62
N LYS A 237 -14.11 8.39 18.07
CA LYS A 237 -14.34 8.11 19.48
C LYS A 237 -14.19 6.61 19.65
N LEU A 238 -13.07 6.19 20.24
CA LEU A 238 -12.63 4.81 20.27
C LEU A 238 -12.38 4.37 21.71
N THR A 239 -13.17 3.41 22.17
CA THR A 239 -13.06 2.89 23.54
C THR A 239 -12.92 1.37 23.56
N ASP A 240 -12.20 0.87 24.56
CA ASP A 240 -12.05 -0.56 24.84
C ASP A 240 -13.30 -1.17 25.51
N GLU A 241 -13.22 -2.43 25.93
CA GLU A 241 -14.32 -3.14 26.57
C GLU A 241 -14.75 -2.54 27.92
N LYS A 242 -13.90 -1.68 28.53
CA LYS A 242 -14.15 -0.98 29.79
C LYS A 242 -14.58 0.46 29.58
N GLY A 243 -14.73 0.91 28.34
CA GLY A 243 -15.05 2.29 28.00
C GLY A 243 -13.86 3.24 28.11
N LEU A 244 -12.62 2.74 28.18
CA LEU A 244 -11.41 3.56 28.25
C LEU A 244 -10.89 3.89 26.85
N PRO A 245 -10.35 5.10 26.62
CA PRO A 245 -9.70 5.46 25.36
C PRO A 245 -8.60 4.48 24.96
N THR A 246 -8.53 4.10 23.69
CA THR A 246 -7.57 3.10 23.20
C THR A 246 -7.10 3.36 21.76
N THR A 247 -6.25 2.48 21.22
CA THR A 247 -5.78 2.45 19.84
C THR A 247 -6.23 1.14 19.18
N ALA A 248 -6.62 1.20 17.90
CA ALA A 248 -7.07 0.05 17.13
C ALA A 248 -6.66 0.14 15.65
N ALA A 249 -6.70 -1.00 14.96
CA ALA A 249 -6.58 -1.11 13.52
C ALA A 249 -7.90 -0.73 12.83
N PHE A 250 -7.83 0.07 11.77
CA PHE A 250 -8.96 0.50 10.95
C PHE A 250 -8.72 0.12 9.50
N VAL A 251 -9.58 -0.75 8.95
CA VAL A 251 -9.70 -0.99 7.50
C VAL A 251 -10.91 -0.22 7.01
N VAL A 252 -10.70 0.93 6.36
CA VAL A 252 -11.77 1.74 5.78
C VAL A 252 -11.83 1.50 4.28
N ARG A 253 -13.01 1.12 3.80
CA ARG A 253 -13.29 0.91 2.38
C ARG A 253 -14.51 1.66 1.92
N ASP A 254 -14.50 2.12 0.68
CA ASP A 254 -15.71 2.65 0.05
C ASP A 254 -16.55 1.54 -0.62
N GLN A 255 -17.64 1.94 -1.26
CA GLN A 255 -18.54 1.03 -1.98
C GLN A 255 -17.91 0.33 -3.21
N TRP A 256 -16.75 0.78 -3.68
CA TRP A 256 -15.98 0.15 -4.76
C TRP A 256 -14.79 -0.65 -4.22
N ASN A 257 -14.77 -0.93 -2.91
CA ASN A 257 -13.73 -1.70 -2.22
C ASN A 257 -12.34 -1.05 -2.21
N ARG A 258 -12.23 0.25 -2.53
CA ARG A 258 -10.98 1.02 -2.45
C ARG A 258 -10.63 1.29 -0.99
N VAL A 259 -9.35 1.20 -0.64
CA VAL A 259 -8.86 1.35 0.75
C VAL A 259 -8.48 2.80 1.04
N TYR A 260 -8.82 3.29 2.23
CA TYR A 260 -8.56 4.66 2.67
C TYR A 260 -7.73 4.69 3.98
N PRO A 261 -6.69 5.54 4.08
CA PRO A 261 -6.10 6.35 2.99
C PRO A 261 -5.52 5.46 1.89
N ASN A 262 -5.36 5.96 0.66
CA ASN A 262 -4.86 5.18 -0.47
C ASN A 262 -3.46 4.61 -0.16
N PRO A 263 -3.24 3.28 -0.15
CA PRO A 263 -1.97 2.67 0.20
C PRO A 263 -0.76 3.21 -0.58
N SER A 264 -0.92 3.49 -1.87
CA SER A 264 0.18 4.00 -2.71
C SER A 264 0.69 5.38 -2.27
N ARG A 265 -0.09 6.10 -1.47
CA ARG A 265 0.21 7.47 -0.99
C ARG A 265 0.44 7.55 0.52
N ARG A 266 0.76 6.43 1.18
CA ARG A 266 1.05 6.39 2.61
C ARG A 266 2.55 6.46 2.89
N LEU A 267 2.89 7.13 3.98
CA LEU A 267 4.17 7.08 4.69
C LEU A 267 3.87 6.73 6.15
N ALA A 268 4.92 6.47 6.94
CA ALA A 268 4.81 6.34 8.38
C ALA A 268 3.93 7.47 8.98
N PRO A 269 2.98 7.14 9.89
CA PRO A 269 2.79 5.84 10.54
C PRO A 269 1.95 4.82 9.75
N ASP A 270 1.46 5.16 8.56
CA ASP A 270 0.54 4.32 7.79
C ASP A 270 1.32 3.49 6.76
N PHE A 271 1.32 2.17 6.91
CA PHE A 271 2.12 1.31 6.02
C PHE A 271 1.38 1.08 4.70
N PHE A 272 2.08 1.26 3.59
CA PHE A 272 1.52 1.11 2.23
C PHE A 272 1.19 -0.36 1.87
N PHE A 273 1.76 -1.32 2.60
CA PHE A 273 1.57 -2.75 2.36
C PHE A 273 0.52 -3.38 3.28
N HIS A 274 -0.09 -2.57 4.15
CA HIS A 274 -1.23 -2.95 4.98
C HIS A 274 -2.50 -2.36 4.40
N ASP A 275 -3.63 -3.05 4.57
CA ASP A 275 -4.92 -2.42 4.33
C ASP A 275 -5.27 -1.48 5.49
N GLN A 276 -5.02 -1.94 6.72
CA GLN A 276 -5.32 -1.21 7.94
C GLN A 276 -4.38 -0.03 8.20
N VAL A 277 -4.90 0.98 8.91
CA VAL A 277 -4.13 2.04 9.58
C VAL A 277 -4.47 2.04 11.06
N TYR A 278 -3.55 2.48 11.91
CA TYR A 278 -3.76 2.49 13.35
C TYR A 278 -4.09 3.89 13.85
N ARG A 279 -5.19 4.00 14.59
CA ARG A 279 -5.63 5.26 15.18
C ARG A 279 -6.01 5.11 16.64
N ALA A 280 -5.68 6.12 17.42
CA ALA A 280 -6.07 6.27 18.81
C ALA A 280 -7.39 7.04 18.93
N ASP A 281 -8.04 6.93 20.09
CA ASP A 281 -9.15 7.78 20.47
C ASP A 281 -8.82 9.27 20.26
N GLY A 282 -9.77 10.01 19.71
CA GLY A 282 -9.64 11.43 19.41
C GLY A 282 -8.87 11.77 18.13
N GLU A 283 -8.16 10.83 17.52
CA GLU A 283 -7.50 11.02 16.22
C GLU A 283 -8.53 11.06 15.07
N VAL A 284 -8.05 11.36 13.86
CA VAL A 284 -8.89 11.55 12.67
C VAL A 284 -8.49 10.61 11.53
N ILE A 285 -9.48 10.27 10.71
CA ILE A 285 -9.28 9.73 9.36
C ILE A 285 -9.89 10.73 8.38
N ARG A 286 -9.10 11.16 7.39
CA ARG A 286 -9.56 12.06 6.33
C ARG A 286 -10.21 11.25 5.23
N LEU A 287 -11.46 11.55 4.91
CA LEU A 287 -12.23 10.83 3.90
C LEU A 287 -12.94 11.81 2.96
N PRO A 288 -13.05 11.49 1.67
CA PRO A 288 -13.88 12.26 0.75
C PRO A 288 -15.37 12.01 1.05
N TYR A 289 -16.25 12.81 0.43
CA TYR A 289 -17.67 12.53 0.46
C TYR A 289 -17.98 11.18 -0.17
N GLY A 290 -18.86 10.40 0.48
CA GLY A 290 -19.19 9.06 0.00
C GLY A 290 -19.66 8.11 1.10
N LYS A 291 -19.93 6.87 0.70
CA LYS A 291 -20.31 5.78 1.60
C LYS A 291 -19.11 4.91 1.90
N PHE A 292 -18.92 4.60 3.17
CA PHE A 292 -17.79 3.83 3.67
C PHE A 292 -18.23 2.72 4.60
N THR A 293 -17.37 1.71 4.68
CA THR A 293 -17.38 0.67 5.71
C THR A 293 -16.04 0.72 6.44
N ALA A 294 -16.06 0.86 7.75
CA ALA A 294 -14.89 0.62 8.61
C ALA A 294 -15.01 -0.76 9.25
N THR A 295 -13.96 -1.57 9.14
CA THR A 295 -13.75 -2.76 9.97
C THR A 295 -12.66 -2.43 10.98
N VAL A 296 -12.95 -2.56 12.26
CA VAL A 296 -12.10 -2.09 13.36
C VAL A 296 -11.80 -3.25 14.30
N SER A 297 -10.52 -3.50 14.56
CA SER A 297 -10.06 -4.60 15.42
C SER A 297 -8.89 -4.15 16.28
N ARG A 298 -8.65 -4.87 17.38
CA ARG A 298 -7.55 -4.61 18.29
C ARG A 298 -6.82 -5.89 18.66
N GLY A 299 -6.28 -6.57 17.65
CA GLY A 299 -5.71 -7.91 17.81
C GLY A 299 -6.73 -9.05 17.91
N PRO A 300 -6.24 -10.29 18.07
CA PRO A 300 -7.07 -11.50 18.06
C PRO A 300 -7.95 -11.67 19.30
N GLU A 301 -7.74 -10.88 20.36
CA GLU A 301 -8.54 -10.92 21.59
C GLU A 301 -9.88 -10.17 21.50
N TYR A 302 -10.06 -9.40 20.42
CA TYR A 302 -11.25 -8.59 20.16
C TYR A 302 -12.03 -9.08 18.96
N VAL A 303 -13.36 -8.96 19.01
CA VAL A 303 -14.23 -9.23 17.87
C VAL A 303 -14.16 -8.03 16.92
N PRO A 304 -13.84 -8.20 15.63
CA PRO A 304 -13.85 -7.10 14.68
C PRO A 304 -15.22 -6.43 14.58
N VAL A 305 -15.26 -5.11 14.76
CA VAL A 305 -16.48 -4.31 14.66
C VAL A 305 -16.59 -3.76 13.25
N LYS A 306 -17.72 -4.02 12.58
CA LYS A 306 -18.03 -3.44 11.26
C LYS A 306 -19.01 -2.27 11.41
N ARG A 307 -18.69 -1.13 10.81
CA ARG A 307 -19.54 0.08 10.78
C ARG A 307 -19.68 0.62 9.37
N GLU A 308 -20.91 0.83 8.95
CA GLU A 308 -21.24 1.53 7.71
C GLU A 308 -21.61 2.98 8.04
N PHE A 309 -21.08 3.92 7.28
CA PHE A 309 -21.32 5.35 7.50
C PHE A 309 -21.21 6.14 6.19
N THR A 310 -21.75 7.35 6.18
CA THR A 310 -21.71 8.24 5.02
C THR A 310 -21.10 9.57 5.42
N ILE A 311 -20.17 10.06 4.60
CA ILE A 311 -19.59 11.39 4.71
C ILE A 311 -20.35 12.33 3.79
N SER A 312 -21.07 13.27 4.38
CA SER A 312 -21.80 14.35 3.70
C SER A 312 -21.60 15.68 4.44
N PRO A 313 -21.86 16.84 3.79
CA PRO A 313 -21.69 18.16 4.42
C PRO A 313 -22.49 18.32 5.73
N ASP A 314 -23.65 17.67 5.84
CA ASP A 314 -24.57 17.82 6.97
C ASP A 314 -24.37 16.77 8.07
N SER A 315 -23.47 15.78 7.88
CA SER A 315 -23.31 14.68 8.83
C SER A 315 -22.41 15.05 10.02
N PRO A 316 -22.69 14.55 11.24
CA PRO A 316 -21.73 14.61 12.34
C PRO A 316 -20.47 13.82 11.96
N GLN A 317 -19.31 14.46 12.01
CA GLN A 317 -18.04 13.85 11.60
C GLN A 317 -17.38 13.10 12.75
N ILE A 318 -18.15 12.26 13.46
CA ILE A 318 -17.68 11.43 14.56
C ILE A 318 -18.04 9.97 14.29
N LEU A 319 -17.03 9.10 14.27
CA LEU A 319 -17.21 7.65 14.24
C LEU A 319 -17.02 7.09 15.65
N ASP A 320 -18.13 6.71 16.29
CA ASP A 320 -18.16 6.14 17.65
C ASP A 320 -18.06 4.62 17.61
N ILE A 321 -17.01 4.08 18.21
CA ILE A 321 -16.67 2.67 18.25
C ILE A 321 -16.32 2.28 19.68
N GLN A 322 -17.07 1.31 20.19
CA GLN A 322 -16.73 0.57 21.39
C GLN A 322 -16.30 -0.85 20.97
N LEU A 323 -15.11 -1.25 21.38
CA LEU A 323 -14.57 -2.57 21.09
C LEU A 323 -15.11 -3.62 22.06
N GLU A 324 -15.29 -4.84 21.57
CA GLU A 324 -15.73 -5.99 22.37
C GLU A 324 -14.61 -7.02 22.46
N ARG A 325 -14.09 -7.22 23.67
CA ARG A 325 -13.10 -8.25 23.96
C ARG A 325 -13.82 -9.57 24.22
N TRP A 326 -13.50 -10.63 23.48
CA TRP A 326 -14.13 -11.96 23.66
C TRP A 326 -13.31 -12.88 24.56
N ILE A 327 -12.02 -12.61 24.73
CA ILE A 327 -11.12 -13.34 25.63
C ILE A 327 -10.08 -12.39 26.21
N HIS A 328 -9.64 -12.64 27.45
CA HIS A 328 -8.57 -11.87 28.09
C HIS A 328 -7.55 -12.80 28.74
N PRO A 329 -6.66 -13.46 27.97
CA PRO A 329 -5.67 -14.41 28.48
C PRO A 329 -4.76 -13.79 29.54
N ALA A 330 -4.48 -12.48 29.46
CA ALA A 330 -3.64 -11.77 30.43
C ALA A 330 -4.20 -11.80 31.86
N SER A 331 -5.53 -11.87 32.01
CA SER A 331 -6.17 -12.08 33.32
C SER A 331 -5.84 -13.43 33.98
N ARG A 332 -5.31 -14.37 33.19
CA ARG A 332 -4.88 -15.70 33.60
C ARG A 332 -3.35 -15.87 33.55
N GLY A 333 -2.61 -14.77 33.39
CA GLY A 333 -1.14 -14.77 33.30
C GLY A 333 -0.58 -15.16 31.93
N TRP A 334 -1.42 -15.18 30.88
CA TRP A 334 -0.98 -15.44 29.50
C TRP A 334 -0.95 -14.13 28.73
N TYR A 335 0.23 -13.70 28.28
CA TYR A 335 0.41 -12.40 27.64
C TYR A 335 0.55 -12.58 26.13
N SER A 336 -0.19 -11.78 25.36
CA SER A 336 -0.07 -11.74 23.91
C SER A 336 1.25 -11.07 23.53
N GLY A 337 2.01 -11.68 22.62
CA GLY A 337 3.27 -11.09 22.20
C GLY A 337 3.67 -11.51 20.80
N ASP A 338 4.34 -10.59 20.11
CA ASP A 338 5.01 -10.83 18.84
C ASP A 338 6.51 -10.62 19.06
N HIS A 339 7.25 -11.72 18.94
CA HIS A 339 8.68 -11.75 19.25
C HIS A 339 9.55 -11.54 18.01
N HIS A 340 8.96 -11.33 16.83
CA HIS A 340 9.67 -11.19 15.56
C HIS A 340 9.02 -10.12 14.66
N VAL A 341 9.10 -8.86 15.10
CA VAL A 341 8.63 -7.70 14.34
C VAL A 341 9.79 -7.02 13.62
N HIS A 342 9.60 -6.56 12.39
CA HIS A 342 10.59 -5.74 11.69
C HIS A 342 10.13 -4.30 11.52
N ALA A 343 11.07 -3.36 11.65
CA ALA A 343 10.87 -1.95 11.36
C ALA A 343 11.49 -1.53 9.99
N ALA A 344 12.29 -2.40 9.37
CA ALA A 344 12.91 -2.17 8.06
C ALA A 344 13.01 -3.48 7.26
N GLY A 345 13.36 -3.39 5.97
CA GLY A 345 13.43 -4.56 5.07
C GLY A 345 12.08 -5.24 4.82
N CYS A 346 12.08 -6.44 4.22
CA CYS A 346 10.87 -7.14 3.77
C CYS A 346 9.99 -6.26 2.87
N ALA A 347 8.89 -5.73 3.41
CA ALA A 347 7.99 -4.81 2.71
C ALA A 347 8.21 -3.33 3.10
N HIS A 348 9.11 -3.02 4.03
CA HIS A 348 9.34 -1.66 4.52
C HIS A 348 10.16 -0.78 3.56
N TYR A 349 10.28 0.48 3.97
CA TYR A 349 10.95 1.58 3.30
C TYR A 349 12.47 1.37 3.30
N ASP A 350 13.09 1.24 2.13
CA ASP A 350 14.54 1.43 2.00
C ASP A 350 14.86 2.93 1.91
N SER A 351 14.04 3.69 1.18
CA SER A 351 14.08 5.15 1.20
C SER A 351 12.66 5.71 1.15
N PRO A 352 12.43 6.92 1.71
CA PRO A 352 13.42 7.88 2.20
C PRO A 352 13.93 7.66 3.63
N THR A 353 13.40 6.70 4.39
CA THR A 353 13.58 6.63 5.86
C THR A 353 14.37 5.44 6.38
N GLU A 354 14.74 4.46 5.55
CA GLU A 354 15.43 3.22 5.98
C GLU A 354 14.70 2.48 7.13
N GLY A 355 13.41 2.26 6.90
CA GLY A 355 12.47 1.68 7.85
C GLY A 355 11.56 2.71 8.48
N VAL A 356 11.06 2.40 9.67
CA VAL A 356 10.19 3.25 10.50
C VAL A 356 10.77 3.45 11.89
N GLY A 357 10.23 4.42 12.62
CA GLY A 357 10.66 4.74 13.96
C GLY A 357 10.01 3.86 15.04
N PRO A 358 10.59 3.84 16.26
CA PRO A 358 10.00 3.16 17.42
C PRO A 358 8.56 3.61 17.75
N GLU A 359 8.21 4.87 17.50
CA GLU A 359 6.86 5.40 17.71
C GLU A 359 5.81 4.74 16.81
N ASP A 360 6.18 4.41 15.56
CA ASP A 360 5.31 3.72 14.61
C ASP A 360 5.11 2.26 15.05
N MET A 361 6.19 1.60 15.50
CA MET A 361 6.13 0.24 16.04
C MET A 361 5.27 0.17 17.30
N MET A 362 5.45 1.10 18.24
CA MET A 362 4.63 1.14 19.45
C MET A 362 3.15 1.37 19.13
N ARG A 363 2.84 2.18 18.11
CA ARG A 363 1.46 2.38 17.65
C ARG A 363 0.83 1.07 17.18
N HIS A 364 1.57 0.25 16.43
CA HIS A 364 1.10 -1.06 15.97
C HIS A 364 0.90 -2.04 17.14
N ILE A 365 1.88 -2.11 18.06
CA ILE A 365 1.80 -2.94 19.28
C ILE A 365 0.52 -2.62 20.08
N LEU A 366 0.23 -1.34 20.30
CA LEU A 366 -0.97 -0.90 21.02
C LEU A 366 -2.27 -1.20 20.25
N GLY A 367 -2.21 -1.01 18.94
CA GLY A 367 -3.31 -1.23 18.01
C GLY A 367 -3.68 -2.70 17.83
N GLU A 368 -2.75 -3.62 18.05
CA GLU A 368 -2.96 -5.07 18.00
C GLU A 368 -3.07 -5.71 19.40
N ASP A 369 -3.14 -4.90 20.47
CA ASP A 369 -3.18 -5.37 21.87
C ASP A 369 -2.04 -6.33 22.26
N LEU A 370 -0.85 -6.15 21.67
CA LEU A 370 0.32 -6.97 21.97
C LEU A 370 0.97 -6.52 23.28
N ASN A 371 0.90 -7.34 24.33
CA ASN A 371 1.55 -7.03 25.62
C ASN A 371 3.07 -6.96 25.49
N VAL A 372 3.67 -7.70 24.56
CA VAL A 372 5.11 -7.68 24.28
C VAL A 372 5.33 -7.62 22.77
N GLY A 373 6.07 -6.61 22.29
CA GLY A 373 6.53 -6.53 20.91
C GLY A 373 8.04 -6.44 20.85
N CYS A 374 8.69 -7.42 20.22
CA CYS A 374 10.13 -7.42 19.97
C CYS A 374 10.41 -6.98 18.54
N VAL A 375 10.94 -5.76 18.40
CA VAL A 375 11.39 -5.22 17.12
C VAL A 375 12.82 -5.70 16.87
N LEU A 376 13.00 -6.55 15.88
CA LEU A 376 14.26 -7.16 15.55
C LEU A 376 14.98 -6.37 14.46
N SER A 377 16.03 -5.67 14.86
CA SER A 377 17.03 -5.12 13.93
C SER A 377 17.73 -6.27 13.24
N TRP A 378 17.88 -6.19 11.92
CA TRP A 378 18.41 -7.26 11.09
C TRP A 378 19.18 -6.66 9.91
N GLY A 379 19.67 -7.50 8.99
CA GLY A 379 20.53 -7.04 7.88
C GLY A 379 20.00 -5.78 7.19
N PRO A 380 18.83 -5.81 6.54
CA PRO A 380 18.13 -4.64 6.01
C PRO A 380 18.13 -3.40 6.93
N CYS A 381 18.78 -2.34 6.46
CA CYS A 381 18.90 -1.05 7.16
C CYS A 381 19.49 -1.16 8.58
N TRP A 382 20.32 -2.19 8.85
CA TRP A 382 20.92 -2.48 10.15
C TRP A 382 21.45 -1.24 10.85
N TYR A 383 22.30 -0.44 10.18
CA TYR A 383 22.98 0.69 10.80
C TYR A 383 22.06 1.84 11.22
N THR A 384 20.89 1.96 10.57
CA THR A 384 19.88 2.95 10.96
C THR A 384 19.01 2.41 12.08
N GLN A 385 18.51 1.18 11.95
CA GLN A 385 17.59 0.58 12.92
C GLN A 385 18.25 0.24 14.26
N LYS A 386 19.53 -0.16 14.26
CA LYS A 386 20.27 -0.46 15.50
C LYS A 386 20.44 0.76 16.41
N ALA A 387 20.33 1.98 15.88
CA ALA A 387 20.37 3.20 16.70
C ALA A 387 19.19 3.28 17.70
N PHE A 388 18.15 2.46 17.51
CA PHE A 388 17.01 2.33 18.42
C PHE A 388 17.19 1.23 19.48
N PHE A 389 18.30 0.50 19.47
CA PHE A 389 18.61 -0.48 20.51
C PHE A 389 18.97 0.22 21.83
N GLU A 390 18.33 -0.20 22.93
CA GLU A 390 18.55 0.38 24.27
C GLU A 390 19.19 -0.59 25.27
N GLY A 391 19.34 -1.87 24.93
CA GLY A 391 19.72 -2.95 25.87
C GLY A 391 18.67 -3.25 26.96
N LYS A 392 17.53 -2.56 26.94
CA LYS A 392 16.43 -2.63 27.91
C LYS A 392 15.07 -2.45 27.21
N VAL A 393 13.97 -2.54 27.96
CA VAL A 393 12.64 -2.19 27.43
C VAL A 393 12.63 -0.74 26.97
N SER A 394 12.05 -0.48 25.81
CA SER A 394 12.06 0.86 25.21
C SER A 394 11.37 1.86 26.11
N ALA A 395 11.88 3.10 26.13
CA ALA A 395 11.26 4.22 26.85
C ALA A 395 9.83 4.53 26.38
N LEU A 396 9.43 4.09 25.18
CA LEU A 396 8.07 4.26 24.64
C LEU A 396 7.07 3.21 25.16
N SER A 397 7.53 2.20 25.88
CA SER A 397 6.66 1.17 26.49
C SER A 397 5.61 1.81 27.41
N ARG A 398 4.45 1.18 27.49
CA ARG A 398 3.33 1.60 28.37
C ARG A 398 3.06 0.53 29.44
N PRO A 399 2.31 0.85 30.50
CA PRO A 399 1.87 -0.17 31.45
C PRO A 399 1.17 -1.33 30.71
N ASN A 400 1.67 -2.55 30.89
CA ASN A 400 1.21 -3.79 30.23
C ASN A 400 1.48 -3.92 28.73
N TYR A 401 2.24 -3.00 28.12
CA TYR A 401 2.66 -3.06 26.71
C TYR A 401 4.14 -2.72 26.61
N LEU A 402 4.96 -3.75 26.47
CA LEU A 402 6.40 -3.64 26.40
C LEU A 402 6.84 -3.69 24.95
N MET A 403 7.62 -2.69 24.53
CA MET A 403 8.35 -2.76 23.28
C MET A 403 9.83 -2.92 23.60
N ARG A 404 10.51 -3.79 22.85
CA ARG A 404 11.95 -3.96 22.97
C ARG A 404 12.59 -4.09 21.60
N TYR A 405 13.72 -3.41 21.42
CA TYR A 405 14.58 -3.63 20.27
C TYR A 405 15.61 -4.70 20.61
N ASP A 406 15.74 -5.68 19.74
CA ASP A 406 16.64 -6.83 19.84
C ASP A 406 17.10 -7.20 18.42
N VAL A 407 17.71 -8.37 18.20
CA VAL A 407 18.38 -8.70 16.93
C VAL A 407 17.78 -9.93 16.27
N GLU A 408 17.50 -9.83 14.95
CA GLU A 408 17.45 -11.01 14.08
C GLU A 408 18.76 -11.10 13.29
N VAL A 409 19.48 -12.21 13.48
CA VAL A 409 20.70 -12.54 12.74
C VAL A 409 20.28 -13.14 11.39
N SER A 410 19.94 -12.25 10.46
CA SER A 410 19.49 -12.53 9.09
C SER A 410 20.14 -11.52 8.14
N GLY A 411 20.80 -12.00 7.08
CA GLY A 411 21.71 -11.19 6.27
C GLY A 411 23.13 -11.05 6.83
N PHE A 412 23.47 -11.89 7.81
CA PHE A 412 24.79 -12.01 8.47
C PHE A 412 25.59 -13.19 7.89
N PRO A 413 26.92 -13.26 8.13
CA PRO A 413 27.75 -14.38 7.65
C PRO A 413 27.24 -15.77 8.05
N SER A 414 26.53 -15.91 9.18
CA SER A 414 25.93 -17.16 9.63
C SER A 414 24.60 -17.54 8.96
N SER A 415 24.00 -16.67 8.13
CA SER A 415 22.63 -16.87 7.61
C SER A 415 22.44 -18.18 6.84
N HIS A 416 23.50 -18.68 6.19
CA HIS A 416 23.45 -19.97 5.48
C HIS A 416 23.15 -21.16 6.41
N ALA A 417 23.51 -21.05 7.69
CA ALA A 417 23.27 -22.06 8.71
C ALA A 417 21.95 -21.82 9.48
N GLY A 418 21.22 -20.74 9.20
CA GLY A 418 19.97 -20.41 9.89
C GLY A 418 19.87 -18.93 10.22
N HIS A 419 18.63 -18.43 10.37
CA HIS A 419 18.38 -17.12 10.95
C HIS A 419 18.08 -17.28 12.44
N LEU A 420 18.56 -16.34 13.25
CA LEU A 420 18.45 -16.40 14.71
C LEU A 420 17.67 -15.20 15.24
N CYS A 421 16.83 -15.43 16.24
CA CYS A 421 16.28 -14.36 17.07
C CYS A 421 17.05 -14.34 18.38
N LEU A 422 17.63 -13.19 18.72
CA LEU A 422 18.37 -12.98 19.96
C LEU A 422 17.60 -11.95 20.79
N LEU A 423 16.86 -12.41 21.79
CA LEU A 423 15.97 -11.59 22.60
C LEU A 423 16.63 -11.22 23.93
N ARG A 424 16.25 -10.07 24.48
CA ARG A 424 16.71 -9.60 25.78
C ARG A 424 18.23 -9.36 25.85
N LEU A 425 18.83 -8.90 24.75
CA LEU A 425 20.27 -8.59 24.69
C LEU A 425 20.61 -7.32 25.46
N THR A 426 21.74 -7.28 26.14
CA THR A 426 22.27 -6.04 26.75
C THR A 426 23.19 -5.26 25.81
N GLU A 427 23.73 -5.95 24.80
CA GLU A 427 24.65 -5.47 23.77
C GLU A 427 24.26 -6.12 22.44
N ASP A 428 24.14 -5.32 21.37
CA ASP A 428 23.73 -5.75 20.03
C ASP A 428 24.90 -5.88 19.04
N ASP A 429 26.11 -5.47 19.42
CA ASP A 429 27.34 -5.69 18.64
C ASP A 429 28.12 -6.92 19.11
N TYR A 430 28.37 -7.86 18.19
CA TYR A 430 29.20 -9.03 18.49
C TYR A 430 30.63 -8.60 18.87
N PRO A 431 31.23 -9.17 19.94
CA PRO A 431 32.52 -8.72 20.46
C PRO A 431 33.64 -8.75 19.43
N GLY A 432 34.38 -7.64 19.34
CA GLY A 432 35.53 -7.52 18.42
C GLY A 432 35.16 -7.27 16.96
N THR A 433 33.88 -6.99 16.66
CA THR A 433 33.42 -6.60 15.33
C THR A 433 33.15 -5.10 15.25
N THR A 434 33.26 -4.55 14.05
CA THR A 434 32.97 -3.16 13.70
C THR A 434 31.92 -3.05 12.60
N VAL A 435 31.82 -4.09 11.76
CA VAL A 435 30.82 -4.20 10.70
C VAL A 435 30.15 -5.57 10.76
N LEU A 436 28.95 -5.67 10.18
CA LEU A 436 28.12 -6.86 10.22
C LEU A 436 28.83 -8.07 9.58
N GLU A 437 29.63 -7.84 8.55
CA GLU A 437 30.38 -8.86 7.82
C GLU A 437 31.49 -9.54 8.66
N GLU A 438 31.88 -8.95 9.79
CA GLU A 438 32.89 -9.53 10.70
C GLU A 438 32.28 -10.48 11.73
N TRP A 439 30.94 -10.62 11.77
CA TRP A 439 30.26 -11.53 12.68
C TRP A 439 30.59 -13.00 12.36
N PRO A 440 30.44 -13.93 13.33
CA PRO A 440 30.71 -15.33 13.11
C PRO A 440 29.95 -15.93 11.92
N SER A 441 30.59 -16.85 11.20
CA SER A 441 30.02 -17.56 10.05
C SER A 441 29.14 -18.76 10.40
N TRP A 442 28.94 -19.04 11.70
CA TRP A 442 28.13 -20.15 12.21
C TRP A 442 27.20 -19.66 13.33
N THR A 443 26.09 -20.35 13.54
CA THR A 443 25.05 -19.91 14.49
C THR A 443 25.45 -20.13 15.95
N LEU A 444 26.14 -21.24 16.25
CA LEU A 444 26.53 -21.65 17.60
C LEU A 444 27.27 -20.56 18.42
N PRO A 445 28.33 -19.90 17.92
CA PRO A 445 29.00 -18.84 18.69
C PRO A 445 28.09 -17.62 18.93
N VAL A 446 27.19 -17.31 17.99
CA VAL A 446 26.26 -16.18 18.10
C VAL A 446 25.19 -16.45 19.15
N LEU A 447 24.60 -17.65 19.14
CA LEU A 447 23.64 -18.09 20.16
C LEU A 447 24.27 -18.11 21.55
N LYS A 448 25.48 -18.68 21.68
CA LYS A 448 26.22 -18.70 22.94
C LYS A 448 26.45 -17.28 23.48
N TRP A 449 26.86 -16.36 22.62
CA TRP A 449 27.05 -14.96 23.00
C TRP A 449 25.75 -14.31 23.50
N GLY A 450 24.61 -14.57 22.84
CA GLY A 450 23.32 -14.06 23.32
C GLY A 450 22.90 -14.65 24.68
N GLN A 451 23.12 -15.95 24.91
CA GLN A 451 22.86 -16.57 26.23
C GLN A 451 23.80 -16.07 27.33
N ASP A 452 25.08 -15.83 27.03
CA ASP A 452 26.06 -15.32 28.00
C ASP A 452 25.66 -13.93 28.54
N GLN A 453 24.80 -13.20 27.82
CA GLN A 453 24.19 -11.94 28.28
C GLN A 453 22.91 -12.14 29.12
N GLY A 454 22.43 -13.38 29.29
CA GLY A 454 21.13 -13.69 29.89
C GLY A 454 19.95 -13.51 28.93
N GLY A 455 20.23 -13.45 27.62
CA GLY A 455 19.23 -13.41 26.56
C GLY A 455 18.48 -14.72 26.39
N VAL A 456 17.38 -14.67 25.63
CA VAL A 456 16.64 -15.85 25.16
C VAL A 456 16.90 -15.97 23.66
N VAL A 457 17.48 -17.08 23.23
CA VAL A 457 18.02 -17.21 21.87
C VAL A 457 17.48 -18.45 21.17
N GLY A 458 17.36 -18.37 19.85
CA GLY A 458 16.86 -19.47 19.06
C GLY A 458 16.81 -19.15 17.58
N TYR A 459 16.21 -20.04 16.81
CA TYR A 459 16.04 -19.83 15.37
C TYR A 459 14.77 -19.06 15.06
N SER A 460 14.79 -18.24 14.03
CA SER A 460 13.61 -17.48 13.60
C SER A 460 12.55 -18.41 13.01
N HIS A 461 12.91 -19.17 11.96
CA HIS A 461 11.94 -19.88 11.10
C HIS A 461 12.36 -21.31 10.75
N SER A 462 13.20 -21.94 11.61
CA SER A 462 13.65 -23.33 11.37
C SER A 462 12.53 -24.36 11.41
N GLY A 463 11.41 -24.04 12.08
CA GLY A 463 10.22 -24.90 12.14
C GLY A 463 9.67 -25.28 10.77
N TRP A 464 9.85 -24.43 9.75
CA TRP A 464 9.49 -24.74 8.37
C TRP A 464 10.35 -25.84 7.75
N GLY A 465 11.56 -26.13 8.21
CA GLY A 465 12.32 -27.31 7.76
C GLY A 465 12.07 -28.55 8.61
N LEU A 466 11.30 -28.41 9.68
CA LEU A 466 11.04 -29.43 10.70
C LEU A 466 9.58 -29.91 10.68
N GLY A 467 8.83 -29.57 9.63
CA GLY A 467 7.45 -30.01 9.45
C GLY A 467 7.34 -31.52 9.30
N LEU A 468 6.34 -32.10 9.97
CA LEU A 468 6.05 -33.51 9.84
C LEU A 468 5.47 -33.82 8.45
N PRO A 469 5.80 -34.99 7.86
CA PRO A 469 5.17 -35.41 6.62
C PRO A 469 3.67 -35.61 6.84
N ASP A 470 2.88 -34.89 6.06
CA ASP A 470 1.43 -35.00 6.06
C ASP A 470 0.96 -36.36 5.52
N TYR A 471 -0.32 -36.68 5.73
CA TYR A 471 -0.92 -37.91 5.22
C TYR A 471 -1.50 -37.67 3.82
N GLY A 472 -1.28 -38.59 2.89
CA GLY A 472 -1.95 -38.65 1.59
C GLY A 472 -3.38 -39.19 1.68
N PRO A 473 -4.11 -39.31 0.55
CA PRO A 473 -5.51 -39.76 0.54
C PRO A 473 -5.68 -41.18 1.09
N SER A 474 -4.68 -42.02 0.85
CA SER A 474 -4.66 -43.42 1.28
C SER A 474 -4.17 -43.59 2.73
N GLY A 475 -3.95 -42.50 3.47
CA GLY A 475 -3.45 -42.53 4.84
C GLY A 475 -1.94 -42.77 4.98
N ASN A 476 -1.22 -42.98 3.87
CA ASN A 476 0.25 -43.08 3.87
C ASN A 476 0.89 -41.69 4.05
N ARG A 477 2.11 -41.63 4.60
CA ARG A 477 2.89 -40.39 4.68
C ARG A 477 3.33 -39.94 3.30
N LEU A 478 3.27 -38.63 3.06
CA LEU A 478 3.85 -38.02 1.87
C LEU A 478 5.35 -37.83 2.07
N THR A 479 6.11 -38.06 1.03
CA THR A 479 7.58 -37.93 1.02
C THR A 479 8.05 -36.54 0.56
N ASP A 480 7.16 -35.74 -0.02
CA ASP A 480 7.43 -34.40 -0.50
C ASP A 480 6.60 -33.40 0.32
N ILE A 481 7.28 -32.50 1.03
CA ILE A 481 6.66 -31.45 1.82
C ILE A 481 6.87 -30.15 1.08
N SER A 482 5.92 -29.78 0.22
CA SER A 482 5.96 -28.46 -0.44
C SER A 482 5.37 -27.38 0.47
N TYR A 483 6.26 -26.67 1.14
CA TYR A 483 5.89 -25.49 1.94
C TYR A 483 5.34 -24.39 1.01
N GLY A 484 4.15 -23.87 1.35
CA GLY A 484 3.48 -22.77 0.63
C GLY A 484 2.56 -23.15 -0.55
N ARG A 485 2.46 -24.43 -0.96
CA ARG A 485 1.65 -24.84 -2.14
C ARG A 485 0.43 -25.72 -1.86
N ARG A 486 0.05 -25.94 -0.60
CA ARG A 486 -1.25 -26.58 -0.29
C ARG A 486 -2.39 -25.59 -0.44
N ARG A 487 -2.64 -25.15 -1.67
CA ARG A 487 -3.92 -24.55 -2.05
C ARG A 487 -4.95 -25.66 -2.14
N ASP A 488 -6.02 -25.43 -1.40
CA ASP A 488 -7.37 -25.99 -1.47
C ASP A 488 -7.63 -27.00 -2.60
N GLY A 489 -8.08 -28.19 -2.22
CA GLY A 489 -8.59 -29.20 -3.15
C GLY A 489 -7.61 -30.30 -3.56
N GLN A 490 -7.67 -31.41 -2.82
CA GLN A 490 -7.20 -32.77 -3.16
C GLN A 490 -5.74 -33.14 -2.83
N ARG A 491 -5.56 -33.86 -1.70
CA ARG A 491 -5.10 -35.27 -1.62
C ARG A 491 -4.37 -35.56 -0.29
N GLY A 492 -5.01 -35.31 0.86
CA GLY A 492 -4.41 -35.63 2.14
C GLY A 492 -5.01 -34.90 3.34
N ARG A 493 -4.40 -35.08 4.51
CA ARG A 493 -4.67 -34.31 5.74
C ARG A 493 -3.35 -33.95 6.43
N ALA A 494 -3.36 -32.86 7.20
CA ALA A 494 -2.19 -32.42 7.96
C ALA A 494 -1.78 -33.46 9.02
N ALA A 495 -0.49 -33.51 9.35
CA ALA A 495 -0.02 -34.20 10.53
C ALA A 495 -0.66 -33.57 11.79
N ASP A 496 -1.25 -34.41 12.63
CA ASP A 496 -2.11 -33.98 13.75
C ASP A 496 -1.92 -34.81 15.03
N LYS A 497 -0.85 -35.63 15.10
CA LYS A 497 -0.55 -36.48 16.26
C LYS A 497 0.53 -35.86 17.13
N LEU A 498 0.45 -36.11 18.44
CA LEU A 498 1.49 -35.78 19.41
C LEU A 498 1.54 -36.90 20.50
N PRO A 499 2.62 -37.72 20.59
CA PRO A 499 3.74 -37.74 19.67
C PRO A 499 3.40 -38.40 18.32
N ASP A 500 4.17 -38.03 17.31
CA ASP A 500 4.20 -38.56 15.96
C ASP A 500 5.63 -39.00 15.65
N TYR A 501 5.80 -40.27 15.31
CA TYR A 501 7.12 -40.87 15.09
C TYR A 501 7.64 -40.73 13.66
N ALA A 502 6.92 -39.99 12.80
CA ALA A 502 7.46 -39.65 11.49
C ALA A 502 8.62 -38.66 11.63
N MET A 503 9.69 -38.87 10.87
CA MET A 503 10.84 -37.97 10.86
C MET A 503 10.59 -36.78 9.93
N PRO A 504 10.83 -35.54 10.39
CA PRO A 504 10.90 -34.37 9.52
C PRO A 504 12.04 -34.48 8.49
N PRO A 505 11.99 -33.70 7.40
CA PRO A 505 12.99 -33.75 6.32
C PRO A 505 14.30 -33.01 6.66
N PHE A 506 14.27 -32.05 7.59
CA PHE A 506 15.41 -31.17 7.90
C PHE A 506 15.91 -30.38 6.67
N ASP A 507 15.00 -29.92 5.81
CA ASP A 507 15.32 -29.32 4.51
C ASP A 507 15.08 -27.79 4.45
N GLY A 508 14.84 -27.17 5.60
CA GLY A 508 14.68 -25.73 5.76
C GLY A 508 15.90 -25.04 6.37
N ILE A 509 15.93 -23.71 6.22
CA ILE A 509 16.97 -22.85 6.78
C ILE A 509 16.99 -22.96 8.32
N GLY A 510 18.15 -23.26 8.90
CA GLY A 510 18.31 -23.49 10.34
C GLY A 510 17.88 -24.88 10.84
N ALA A 511 17.14 -25.67 10.06
CA ALA A 511 16.57 -26.95 10.53
C ALA A 511 17.66 -27.98 10.87
N ASN A 512 18.71 -28.09 10.06
CA ASN A 512 19.84 -28.98 10.34
C ASN A 512 20.68 -28.48 11.53
N GLU A 513 20.88 -27.17 11.60
CA GLU A 513 21.78 -26.55 12.58
C GLU A 513 21.17 -26.54 13.99
N TYR A 514 19.84 -26.51 14.09
CA TYR A 514 19.10 -26.64 15.35
C TYR A 514 19.54 -27.85 16.20
N ILE A 515 19.76 -29.02 15.58
CA ILE A 515 20.18 -30.22 16.30
C ILE A 515 21.54 -30.00 16.99
N VAL A 516 22.46 -29.34 16.28
CA VAL A 516 23.80 -29.03 16.80
C VAL A 516 23.69 -28.10 18.00
N THR A 517 22.93 -27.01 17.87
CA THR A 517 22.87 -25.97 18.89
C THR A 517 22.09 -26.39 20.14
N VAL A 518 21.07 -27.24 20.01
CA VAL A 518 20.43 -27.88 21.18
C VAL A 518 21.38 -28.81 21.91
N ALA A 519 22.17 -29.63 21.20
CA ALA A 519 23.14 -30.52 21.85
C ALA A 519 24.20 -29.74 22.66
N HIS A 520 24.46 -28.48 22.30
CA HIS A 520 25.34 -27.58 23.03
C HIS A 520 24.63 -26.73 24.11
N GLY A 521 23.32 -26.89 24.28
CA GLY A 521 22.52 -26.16 25.27
C GLY A 521 22.30 -24.68 24.95
N VAL A 522 22.51 -24.28 23.68
CA VAL A 522 22.45 -22.87 23.26
C VAL A 522 21.23 -22.51 22.41
N CYS A 523 20.15 -23.29 22.51
CA CYS A 523 18.91 -23.05 21.76
C CYS A 523 17.70 -23.18 22.69
N ASP A 524 17.07 -22.04 23.00
CA ASP A 524 15.93 -21.95 23.91
C ASP A 524 14.59 -22.17 23.18
N PHE A 525 14.53 -21.82 21.89
CA PHE A 525 13.38 -22.04 21.01
C PHE A 525 13.81 -22.35 19.56
N ILE A 526 12.93 -23.02 18.81
CA ILE A 526 13.22 -23.49 17.45
C ILE A 526 12.66 -22.57 16.37
N SER A 527 11.65 -21.77 16.72
CA SER A 527 11.03 -20.81 15.81
C SER A 527 10.40 -19.68 16.63
N ALA A 528 10.59 -18.45 16.18
CA ALA A 528 9.90 -17.26 16.67
C ALA A 528 8.78 -16.79 15.71
N VAL A 529 8.47 -17.57 14.66
CA VAL A 529 7.42 -17.28 13.66
C VAL A 529 6.39 -18.41 13.58
N ASP A 530 5.39 -18.24 12.71
CA ASP A 530 4.26 -19.15 12.45
C ASP A 530 4.68 -20.60 12.10
N THR A 531 5.05 -21.38 13.12
CA THR A 531 5.22 -22.82 13.03
C THR A 531 3.97 -23.50 13.60
N PRO A 532 3.32 -24.42 12.86
CA PRO A 532 2.22 -25.21 13.41
C PRO A 532 2.63 -25.95 14.68
N ALA A 533 1.84 -25.81 15.75
CA ALA A 533 2.15 -26.39 17.06
C ALA A 533 2.45 -27.91 17.03
N ILE A 534 1.78 -28.65 16.14
CA ILE A 534 2.04 -30.10 15.98
C ILE A 534 3.45 -30.35 15.45
N TRP A 535 3.99 -29.52 14.57
CA TRP A 535 5.35 -29.69 14.06
C TRP A 535 6.38 -29.41 15.16
N GLU A 536 6.22 -28.27 15.83
CA GLU A 536 7.12 -27.85 16.90
C GLU A 536 7.14 -28.81 18.09
N LEU A 537 5.98 -29.22 18.60
CA LEU A 537 5.92 -30.09 19.77
C LEU A 537 6.49 -31.49 19.49
N ASN A 538 6.39 -31.97 18.25
CA ASN A 538 6.95 -33.27 17.88
C ASN A 538 8.47 -33.25 17.77
N ILE A 539 9.06 -32.19 17.21
CA ILE A 539 10.52 -32.12 17.17
C ILE A 539 11.10 -31.98 18.58
N TRP A 540 10.45 -31.22 19.47
CA TRP A 540 10.84 -31.20 20.88
C TRP A 540 10.70 -32.55 21.57
N TYR A 541 9.60 -33.28 21.30
CA TYR A 541 9.44 -34.64 21.81
C TYR A 541 10.63 -35.52 21.40
N HIS A 542 11.02 -35.53 20.13
CA HIS A 542 12.14 -36.34 19.65
C HIS A 542 13.50 -35.90 20.22
N THR A 543 13.72 -34.60 20.36
CA THR A 543 15.00 -34.05 20.85
C THR A 543 15.16 -34.22 22.37
N LEU A 544 14.08 -34.16 23.15
CA LEU A 544 14.13 -34.26 24.61
C LEU A 544 13.96 -35.69 25.14
N ASN A 545 13.35 -36.58 24.35
CA ASN A 545 13.15 -37.98 24.70
C ASN A 545 14.37 -38.84 24.32
N CYS A 546 15.53 -38.49 24.89
CA CYS A 546 16.81 -39.16 24.73
C CYS A 546 17.03 -40.26 25.77
#